data_AF-A0AAE0TM79-F1
#
_entry.id   AF-A0AAE0TM79-F1
#
_cell.length_a   1.000
_cell.length_b   1.000
_cell.length_c   1.000
_cell.angle_alpha   90.00
_cell.angle_beta   90.00
_cell.angle_gamma   90.00
#
_symmetry.space_group_name_H-M   'P 1'
#
loop_
_entity.id
_entity.type
_entity.pdbx_description
1 polymer ?
#
loop_
_entity_poly.entity_id
_entity_poly.type
_entity_poly.pdbx_seq_one_letter_code
_entity_poly.pdbx_strand_id
1 'polypeptide(L)'
;MASLLRPRPGTVCKCQRSFSTSTPRAVSLQLEKNDAEAVADTVPAYPYGPARWYKQSRLGLYGGQRIHFGNNVGDKFENKTRRSWHPNVLVRKLFSQSLDRHVQVRVTTRTLRTIDKLGGLDAYLLGEKEARIRELGESGWWLRWAIMQTPAVRQRFAEERRALGVPEEQLEEELVEVDPAQSVVEEVSEAEEEALAETGEVVQMDDAFQIEQTPDLKPLKFRVCPGKHIYLTSEGWRRTRPSPTRLEDIAISRRQKILEENVMPERERDFTAALQAQQQSLPVAQRLSSEERTKMLRRAKKEWSRELAVQAREDFEQHVAVRDQRKVERKEAKKMEMKREREERAREMGVEAA
;
A
#
# COMPACT_ATOMS: atom_id res chain seq x y z
N MET A 1 -37.27 -53.72 32.45
CA MET A 1 -37.96 -53.56 31.16
C MET A 1 -37.42 -52.32 30.46
N ALA A 2 -36.87 -52.54 29.27
CA ALA A 2 -36.53 -51.62 28.17
C ALA A 2 -36.12 -50.16 28.49
N SER A 3 -34.81 -49.94 28.42
CA SER A 3 -34.19 -48.66 28.08
C SER A 3 -34.60 -48.16 26.69
N LEU A 4 -35.18 -46.97 26.60
CA LEU A 4 -35.40 -46.26 25.32
C LEU A 4 -34.39 -45.12 25.17
N LEU A 5 -33.15 -45.48 24.83
CA LEU A 5 -32.18 -44.54 24.27
C LEU A 5 -32.51 -44.32 22.79
N ARG A 6 -33.13 -43.18 22.47
CA ARG A 6 -33.32 -42.71 21.09
C ARG A 6 -31.98 -42.17 20.56
N PRO A 7 -31.50 -42.60 19.38
CA PRO A 7 -30.33 -42.00 18.76
C PRO A 7 -30.70 -40.63 18.22
N ARG A 8 -30.02 -39.57 18.68
CA ARG A 8 -30.05 -38.27 18.01
C ARG A 8 -29.05 -38.31 16.85
N PRO A 9 -29.44 -37.99 15.61
CA PRO A 9 -28.50 -37.90 14.52
C PRO A 9 -27.50 -36.77 14.81
N GLY A 10 -26.21 -37.13 14.80
CA GLY A 10 -25.11 -36.19 14.97
C GLY A 10 -25.15 -35.14 13.86
N THR A 11 -25.51 -33.92 14.22
CA THR A 11 -25.20 -32.75 13.40
C THR A 11 -23.69 -32.53 13.50
N VAL A 12 -22.96 -33.13 12.57
CA VAL A 12 -21.59 -32.71 12.24
C VAL A 12 -21.70 -31.27 11.79
N CYS A 13 -21.48 -30.33 12.72
CA CYS A 13 -21.33 -28.94 12.40
C CYS A 13 -20.02 -28.81 11.62
N LYS A 14 -20.10 -28.98 10.29
CA LYS A 14 -19.06 -28.48 9.39
C LYS A 14 -19.10 -26.97 9.52
N CYS A 15 -18.31 -26.43 10.45
CA CYS A 15 -17.84 -25.06 10.35
C CYS A 15 -16.97 -25.00 9.09
N GLN A 16 -17.60 -24.87 7.94
CA GLN A 16 -16.92 -24.33 6.78
C GLN A 16 -16.42 -22.96 7.24
N ARG A 17 -15.09 -22.80 7.23
CA ARG A 17 -14.45 -21.49 7.33
C ARG A 17 -15.24 -20.55 6.45
N SER A 18 -15.90 -19.58 7.07
CA SER A 18 -16.35 -18.39 6.39
C SER A 18 -15.10 -17.79 5.76
N PHE A 19 -15.00 -17.90 4.44
CA PHE A 19 -14.16 -16.99 3.67
C PHE A 19 -14.65 -15.59 4.03
N SER A 20 -13.86 -14.89 4.85
CA SER A 20 -14.14 -13.51 5.18
C SER A 20 -14.07 -12.71 3.88
N THR A 21 -15.22 -12.27 3.37
CA THR A 21 -15.33 -11.36 2.22
C THR A 21 -15.09 -9.91 2.59
N SER A 22 -14.67 -9.63 3.83
CA SER A 22 -14.12 -8.32 4.17
C SER A 22 -12.65 -8.28 3.76
N THR A 23 -12.36 -7.53 2.70
CA THR A 23 -11.00 -7.19 2.30
C THR A 23 -10.28 -6.43 3.43
N PRO A 24 -8.96 -6.63 3.60
CA PRO A 24 -8.15 -5.87 4.55
C PRO A 24 -8.24 -4.35 4.27
N ARG A 25 -8.45 -3.54 5.31
CA ARG A 25 -8.65 -2.08 5.29
C ARG A 25 -7.33 -1.29 5.22
N ALA A 26 -7.40 -0.11 4.59
CA ALA A 26 -6.24 0.78 4.37
C ALA A 26 -5.61 1.29 5.67
N VAL A 27 -4.28 1.49 5.64
CA VAL A 27 -3.48 1.85 6.80
C VAL A 27 -3.31 3.38 6.93
N SER A 28 -4.20 4.04 7.68
CA SER A 28 -4.12 5.44 8.14
C SER A 28 -3.19 5.62 9.36
N LEU A 29 -2.85 6.82 9.84
CA LEU A 29 -2.20 6.93 11.18
C LEU A 29 -3.11 6.52 12.34
N GLN A 30 -4.39 6.28 12.05
CA GLN A 30 -5.32 5.68 12.99
C GLN A 30 -5.07 4.17 12.94
N LEU A 31 -4.08 3.72 13.71
CA LEU A 31 -3.66 2.31 13.86
C LEU A 31 -4.83 1.33 14.15
N GLU A 32 -6.00 1.82 14.57
CA GLU A 32 -7.22 1.04 14.75
C GLU A 32 -7.99 0.75 13.45
N LYS A 33 -7.80 1.55 12.41
CA LYS A 33 -8.44 1.40 11.10
C LYS A 33 -7.62 0.57 10.11
N ASN A 34 -6.42 0.17 10.54
CA ASN A 34 -5.41 -0.51 9.75
C ASN A 34 -5.38 -1.99 10.12
N ASP A 35 -5.24 -2.89 9.16
CA ASP A 35 -5.00 -4.29 9.53
C ASP A 35 -3.62 -4.43 10.18
N ALA A 36 -3.59 -5.01 11.38
CA ALA A 36 -2.37 -5.14 12.17
C ALA A 36 -1.29 -5.98 11.45
N GLU A 37 -1.70 -7.03 10.73
CA GLU A 37 -0.80 -7.88 9.93
C GLU A 37 -0.16 -7.08 8.79
N ALA A 38 -0.97 -6.28 8.10
CA ALA A 38 -0.51 -5.44 7.00
C ALA A 38 0.44 -4.34 7.45
N VAL A 39 0.44 -3.94 8.74
CA VAL A 39 1.39 -2.98 9.33
C VAL A 39 2.67 -3.69 9.77
N ALA A 40 2.53 -4.84 10.41
CA ALA A 40 3.65 -5.64 10.90
C ALA A 40 4.59 -6.10 9.76
N ASP A 41 4.05 -6.38 8.57
CA ASP A 41 4.84 -6.72 7.38
C ASP A 41 5.72 -5.57 6.87
N THR A 42 5.46 -4.33 7.33
CA THR A 42 5.82 -3.12 6.56
C THR A 42 6.67 -2.13 7.31
N VAL A 43 6.45 -2.02 8.61
CA VAL A 43 7.23 -1.18 9.49
C VAL A 43 7.86 -2.11 10.53
N PRO A 44 9.15 -1.94 10.86
CA PRO A 44 9.77 -2.72 11.91
C PRO A 44 8.94 -2.67 13.20
N ALA A 45 8.80 -3.82 13.85
CA ALA A 45 8.09 -3.91 15.11
C ALA A 45 8.70 -2.93 16.12
N TYR A 46 7.85 -2.18 16.81
CA TYR A 46 8.31 -1.26 17.84
C TYR A 46 8.95 -2.06 18.99
N PRO A 47 10.19 -1.76 19.43
CA PRO A 47 10.94 -2.61 20.36
C PRO A 47 10.22 -2.92 21.69
N TYR A 48 9.41 -1.98 22.18
CA TYR A 48 8.69 -2.13 23.46
C TYR A 48 7.24 -2.63 23.29
N GLY A 49 6.80 -2.84 22.05
CA GLY A 49 5.44 -3.27 21.73
C GLY A 49 4.34 -2.26 22.10
N PRO A 50 3.06 -2.65 21.91
CA PRO A 50 1.93 -1.76 22.15
C PRO A 50 1.74 -1.37 23.61
N ALA A 51 1.25 -0.15 23.81
CA ALA A 51 0.83 0.33 25.12
C ALA A 51 -0.32 -0.53 25.66
N ARG A 52 -0.03 -1.36 26.67
CA ARG A 52 -1.03 -2.23 27.34
C ARG A 52 -2.08 -1.43 28.11
N TRP A 53 -1.65 -0.34 28.75
CA TRP A 53 -2.48 0.56 29.54
C TRP A 53 -2.57 1.92 28.85
N TYR A 54 -3.71 2.58 28.99
CA TYR A 54 -3.97 3.88 28.36
C TYR A 54 -3.76 3.84 26.82
N LYS A 55 -4.53 2.99 26.14
CA LYS A 55 -4.44 2.73 24.68
C LYS A 55 -4.50 3.98 23.80
N GLN A 56 -5.15 5.04 24.29
CA GLN A 56 -5.17 6.36 23.65
C GLN A 56 -3.75 6.89 23.36
N SER A 57 -2.77 6.58 24.22
CA SER A 57 -1.36 7.01 24.05
C SER A 57 -0.68 6.42 22.83
N ARG A 58 -1.14 5.27 22.35
CA ARG A 58 -0.63 4.59 21.16
C ARG A 58 -0.73 5.47 19.91
N LEU A 59 -1.80 6.25 19.85
CA LEU A 59 -2.20 7.04 18.70
C LEU A 59 -1.53 8.41 18.64
N GLY A 60 -0.61 8.79 19.54
CA GLY A 60 0.08 10.07 19.44
C GLY A 60 1.36 10.19 20.26
N LEU A 61 1.88 11.41 20.39
CA LEU A 61 3.14 11.70 21.06
C LEU A 61 2.90 12.08 22.53
N TYR A 62 2.86 11.07 23.40
CA TYR A 62 2.58 11.25 24.83
C TYR A 62 3.83 11.40 25.70
N GLY A 63 5.03 11.09 25.18
CA GLY A 63 6.28 11.23 25.91
C GLY A 63 6.30 10.37 27.17
N GLY A 64 5.77 9.13 27.07
CA GLY A 64 5.64 8.19 28.18
C GLY A 64 4.60 8.56 29.26
N GLN A 65 3.88 9.68 29.12
CA GLN A 65 2.84 10.07 30.08
C GLN A 65 1.59 9.22 29.90
N ARG A 66 0.99 8.86 31.04
CA ARG A 66 -0.19 8.02 31.13
C ARG A 66 -1.15 8.59 32.17
N ILE A 67 -2.38 8.12 32.14
CA ILE A 67 -3.34 8.40 33.21
C ILE A 67 -2.81 7.85 34.54
N HIS A 68 -2.86 8.67 35.59
CA HIS A 68 -2.57 8.26 36.95
C HIS A 68 -3.88 8.10 37.73
N PHE A 69 -3.93 7.12 38.61
CA PHE A 69 -5.07 6.87 39.50
C PHE A 69 -4.64 7.03 40.95
N GLY A 70 -5.52 7.59 41.77
CA GLY A 70 -5.28 7.74 43.20
C GLY A 70 -6.55 8.14 43.92
N ASN A 71 -6.41 8.79 45.08
CA ASN A 71 -7.54 9.17 45.92
C ASN A 71 -7.54 10.68 46.18
N ASN A 72 -8.72 11.28 46.22
CA ASN A 72 -8.97 12.47 47.03
C ASN A 72 -9.00 12.04 48.50
N VAL A 73 -8.28 12.76 49.36
CA VAL A 73 -8.27 12.55 50.81
C VAL A 73 -8.93 13.77 51.42
N GLY A 74 -10.03 13.58 52.14
CA GLY A 74 -10.69 14.69 52.83
C GLY A 74 -9.90 15.14 54.06
N ASP A 75 -9.75 16.45 54.26
CA ASP A 75 -8.84 17.00 55.28
C ASP A 75 -9.17 16.57 56.73
N LYS A 76 -10.45 16.41 57.07
CA LYS A 76 -10.89 16.22 58.46
C LYS A 76 -10.99 14.75 58.90
N PHE A 77 -11.42 13.88 57.99
CA PHE A 77 -11.71 12.47 58.29
C PHE A 77 -10.89 11.51 57.42
N GLU A 78 -10.00 12.04 56.59
CA GLU A 78 -9.17 11.28 55.65
C GLU A 78 -9.98 10.33 54.74
N ASN A 79 -11.26 10.64 54.52
CA ASN A 79 -12.14 9.86 53.65
C ASN A 79 -11.53 9.81 52.24
N LYS A 80 -11.31 8.59 51.74
CA LYS A 80 -10.63 8.34 50.46
C LYS A 80 -11.65 8.10 49.35
N THR A 81 -11.68 9.00 48.36
CA THR A 81 -12.52 8.85 47.16
C THR A 81 -11.64 8.69 45.92
N ARG A 82 -11.94 7.72 45.04
CA ARG A 82 -11.12 7.48 43.84
C ARG A 82 -11.14 8.70 42.90
N ARG A 83 -9.97 9.03 42.33
CA ARG A 83 -9.81 10.04 41.28
C ARG A 83 -8.80 9.60 40.23
N SER A 84 -8.83 10.26 39.07
CA SER A 84 -7.83 10.14 38.02
C SER A 84 -7.17 11.49 37.72
N TRP A 85 -5.93 11.45 37.22
CA TRP A 85 -5.21 12.59 36.65
C TRP A 85 -4.86 12.27 35.21
N HIS A 86 -5.40 13.06 34.28
CA HIS A 86 -5.14 12.94 32.86
C HIS A 86 -3.98 13.86 32.45
N PRO A 87 -3.10 13.41 31.54
CA PRO A 87 -2.13 14.30 30.93
C PRO A 87 -2.86 15.37 30.09
N ASN A 88 -2.28 16.57 30.01
CA ASN A 88 -2.81 17.64 29.16
C ASN A 88 -2.43 17.36 27.69
N VAL A 89 -3.36 16.74 26.96
CA VAL A 89 -3.25 16.36 25.55
C VAL A 89 -3.88 17.44 24.68
N LEU A 90 -3.13 17.89 23.67
CA LEU A 90 -3.56 18.86 22.67
C LEU A 90 -3.45 18.24 21.28
N VAL A 91 -4.26 18.70 20.34
CA VAL A 91 -4.06 18.39 18.92
C VAL A 91 -3.36 19.58 18.28
N ARG A 92 -2.16 19.37 17.72
CA ARG A 92 -1.34 20.45 17.13
C ARG A 92 -0.74 20.02 15.81
N LYS A 93 -0.63 20.96 14.87
CA LYS A 93 0.08 20.83 13.60
C LYS A 93 1.54 21.18 13.81
N LEU A 94 2.43 20.24 13.50
CA LEU A 94 3.88 20.35 13.69
C LEU A 94 4.57 20.19 12.34
N PHE A 95 5.44 21.12 11.98
CA PHE A 95 6.18 21.04 10.73
C PHE A 95 7.31 20.00 10.82
N SER A 96 7.41 19.13 9.81
CA SER A 96 8.52 18.21 9.58
C SER A 96 9.33 18.71 8.40
N GLN A 97 10.62 18.99 8.62
CA GLN A 97 11.53 19.52 7.59
C GLN A 97 11.86 18.45 6.56
N SER A 98 12.04 17.21 7.00
CA SER A 98 12.44 16.07 6.17
C SER A 98 11.31 15.65 5.22
N LEU A 99 10.06 15.80 5.65
CA LEU A 99 8.86 15.50 4.86
C LEU A 99 8.32 16.73 4.12
N ASP A 100 8.85 17.92 4.42
CA ASP A 100 8.39 19.23 3.96
C ASP A 100 6.88 19.47 4.15
N ARG A 101 6.35 19.05 5.32
CA ARG A 101 4.90 19.00 5.59
C ARG A 101 4.54 19.27 7.03
N HIS A 102 3.33 19.80 7.24
CA HIS A 102 2.73 19.89 8.58
C HIS A 102 2.05 18.59 8.97
N VAL A 103 2.49 17.97 10.06
CA VAL A 103 1.88 16.79 10.66
C VAL A 103 1.03 17.19 11.86
N GLN A 104 -0.30 17.05 11.79
CA GLN A 104 -1.15 17.18 12.96
C GLN A 104 -1.05 15.92 13.81
N VAL A 105 -0.76 16.10 15.09
CA VAL A 105 -0.60 15.02 16.06
C VAL A 105 -1.27 15.38 17.38
N ARG A 106 -1.91 14.39 18.02
CA ARG A 106 -2.18 14.42 19.47
C ARG A 106 -0.85 14.40 20.22
N VAL A 107 -0.54 15.49 20.88
CA VAL A 107 0.71 15.71 21.60
C VAL A 107 0.43 16.22 23.00
N THR A 108 1.16 15.74 24.00
CA THR A 108 1.05 16.34 25.35
C THR A 108 1.83 17.65 25.42
N THR A 109 1.40 18.57 26.29
CA THR A 109 2.11 19.85 26.51
C THR A 109 3.59 19.68 26.90
N ARG A 110 3.92 18.65 27.69
CA ARG A 110 5.32 18.32 28.04
C ARG A 110 6.13 17.86 26.83
N THR A 111 5.53 17.03 25.97
CA THR A 111 6.18 16.58 24.74
C THR A 111 6.39 17.75 23.78
N LEU A 112 5.40 18.64 23.65
CA LEU A 112 5.50 19.85 22.83
C LEU A 112 6.69 20.72 23.25
N ARG A 113 6.85 21.00 24.54
CA ARG A 113 8.02 21.72 25.07
C ARG A 113 9.35 21.02 24.75
N THR A 114 9.35 19.68 24.74
CA THR A 114 10.54 18.90 24.40
C THR A 114 10.87 18.98 22.92
N ILE A 115 9.85 19.03 22.05
CA ILE A 115 10.00 19.22 20.61
C ILE A 115 10.63 20.60 20.34
N ASP A 116 10.11 21.65 20.97
CA ASP A 116 10.65 23.00 20.85
C ASP A 116 12.10 23.08 21.35
N LYS A 117 12.38 22.44 22.50
CA LYS A 117 13.73 22.37 23.07
C LYS A 117 14.76 21.69 22.14
N LEU A 118 14.32 20.69 21.38
CA LEU A 118 15.18 19.96 20.44
C LEU A 118 15.25 20.62 19.06
N GLY A 119 14.48 21.70 18.82
CA GLY A 119 14.51 22.45 17.57
C GLY A 119 13.63 21.86 16.47
N GLY A 120 12.64 21.01 16.80
CA GLY A 120 11.66 20.54 15.82
C GLY A 120 11.21 19.09 16.00
N LEU A 121 10.23 18.69 15.18
CA LEU A 121 9.63 17.36 15.22
C LEU A 121 10.64 16.27 14.84
N ASP A 122 11.39 16.49 13.75
CA ASP A 122 12.32 15.49 13.23
C ASP A 122 13.44 15.20 14.21
N ALA A 123 14.00 16.24 14.85
CA ALA A 123 15.00 16.11 15.90
C ALA A 123 14.47 15.35 17.13
N TYR A 124 13.19 15.55 17.47
CA TYR A 124 12.55 14.79 18.54
C TYR A 124 12.45 13.29 18.22
N LEU A 125 12.09 12.95 16.97
CA LEU A 125 11.87 11.58 16.51
C LEU A 125 13.16 10.81 16.24
N LEU A 126 14.18 11.48 15.71
CA LEU A 126 15.50 10.89 15.44
C LEU A 126 16.36 10.72 16.69
N GLY A 127 15.88 11.14 17.87
CA GLY A 127 16.62 10.98 19.13
C GLY A 127 17.01 9.52 19.40
N GLU A 128 18.31 9.28 19.54
CA GLU A 128 18.90 7.93 19.62
C GLU A 128 18.77 7.28 21.00
N LYS A 129 18.64 8.09 22.06
CA LYS A 129 18.61 7.59 23.44
C LYS A 129 17.47 6.60 23.63
N GLU A 130 17.75 5.53 24.37
CA GLU A 130 16.75 4.49 24.68
C GLU A 130 15.47 5.08 25.31
N ALA A 131 15.64 6.00 26.27
CA ALA A 131 14.53 6.69 26.91
C ALA A 131 13.62 7.40 25.89
N ARG A 132 14.20 7.99 24.83
CA ARG A 132 13.42 8.63 23.76
C ARG A 132 12.65 7.59 22.97
N ILE A 133 13.29 6.48 22.59
CA ILE A 133 12.61 5.41 21.83
C ILE A 133 11.39 4.92 22.61
N ARG A 134 11.52 4.71 23.93
CA ARG A 134 10.41 4.33 24.81
C ARG A 134 9.28 5.37 24.88
N GLU A 135 9.63 6.66 24.83
CA GLU A 135 8.71 7.80 24.91
C GLU A 135 7.91 8.06 23.63
N LEU A 136 8.41 7.60 22.47
CA LEU A 136 7.79 7.79 21.15
C LEU A 136 6.41 7.12 21.05
N GLY A 137 6.31 5.88 21.56
CA GLY A 137 5.17 5.01 21.27
C GLY A 137 5.16 4.54 19.80
N GLU A 138 4.13 3.77 19.43
CA GLU A 138 4.05 3.15 18.09
C GLU A 138 3.88 4.19 16.97
N SER A 139 2.97 5.15 17.14
CA SER A 139 2.78 6.21 16.14
C SER A 139 4.04 7.06 15.95
N GLY A 140 4.76 7.38 17.03
CA GLY A 140 6.04 8.07 16.95
C GLY A 140 7.13 7.22 16.29
N TRP A 141 7.16 5.91 16.58
CA TRP A 141 8.09 4.96 15.95
C TRP A 141 7.90 4.88 14.43
N TRP A 142 6.66 4.88 13.97
CA TRP A 142 6.37 4.86 12.54
C TRP A 142 6.72 6.17 11.87
N LEU A 143 6.43 7.30 12.51
CA LEU A 143 6.81 8.61 11.99
C LEU A 143 8.34 8.73 11.91
N ARG A 144 9.07 8.17 12.88
CA ARG A 144 10.52 8.04 12.83
C ARG A 144 10.96 7.20 11.64
N TRP A 145 10.38 6.02 11.44
CA TRP A 145 10.69 5.16 10.29
C TRP A 145 10.42 5.87 8.96
N ALA A 146 9.31 6.58 8.84
CA ALA A 146 8.95 7.37 7.66
C ALA A 146 9.99 8.45 7.34
N ILE A 147 10.38 9.22 8.34
CA ILE A 147 11.40 10.26 8.21
C ILE A 147 12.75 9.66 7.81
N MET A 148 13.11 8.49 8.35
CA MET A 148 14.33 7.77 7.96
C MET A 148 14.36 7.33 6.49
N GLN A 149 13.21 7.20 5.83
CA GLN A 149 13.16 6.87 4.40
C GLN A 149 13.42 8.08 3.49
N THR A 150 13.33 9.29 4.01
CA THR A 150 13.52 10.51 3.21
C THR A 150 14.97 10.63 2.74
N PRO A 151 15.21 11.14 1.51
CA PRO A 151 16.56 11.27 0.97
C PRO A 151 17.43 12.20 1.85
N ALA A 152 16.84 13.26 2.41
CA ALA A 152 17.54 14.20 3.29
C ALA A 152 18.13 13.49 4.53
N VAL A 153 17.35 12.65 5.20
CA VAL A 153 17.81 11.94 6.40
C VAL A 153 18.76 10.80 6.04
N ARG A 154 18.53 10.10 4.92
CA ARG A 154 19.45 9.06 4.42
C ARG A 154 20.83 9.64 4.11
N GLN A 155 20.88 10.78 3.42
CA GLN A 155 22.13 11.48 3.11
C GLN A 155 22.84 11.91 4.39
N ARG A 156 22.12 12.54 5.32
CA ARG A 156 22.66 12.93 6.63
C ARG A 156 23.26 11.75 7.38
N PHE A 157 22.57 10.62 7.46
CA PHE A 157 23.09 9.42 8.15
C PHE A 157 24.27 8.78 7.42
N ALA A 158 24.30 8.83 6.08
CA ALA A 158 25.47 8.38 5.32
C ALA A 158 26.71 9.24 5.65
N GLU A 159 26.55 10.56 5.75
CA GLU A 159 27.61 11.48 6.17
C GLU A 159 28.06 11.23 7.62
N GLU A 160 27.12 11.05 8.55
CA GLU A 160 27.42 10.73 9.95
C GLU A 160 28.20 9.41 10.07
N ARG A 161 27.84 8.37 9.29
CA ARG A 161 28.57 7.10 9.27
C ARG A 161 29.98 7.22 8.68
N ARG A 162 30.14 7.99 7.60
CA ARG A 162 31.46 8.30 7.03
C ARG A 162 32.35 9.02 8.03
N ALA A 163 31.79 9.99 8.77
CA ALA A 163 32.51 10.70 9.82
C ALA A 163 32.92 9.80 10.99
N LEU A 164 32.13 8.76 11.30
CA LEU A 164 32.44 7.76 12.31
C LEU A 164 33.39 6.65 11.83
N GLY A 165 33.76 6.64 10.54
CA GLY A 165 34.70 5.68 9.97
C GLY A 165 34.09 4.28 9.73
N VAL A 166 32.77 4.18 9.54
CA VAL A 166 32.12 2.91 9.15
C VAL A 166 32.54 2.57 7.71
N PRO A 167 33.04 1.35 7.42
CA PRO A 167 33.48 0.96 6.09
C PRO A 167 32.42 1.15 5.01
N GLU A 168 32.81 1.71 3.86
CA GLU A 168 31.88 2.06 2.77
C GLU A 168 31.23 0.83 2.12
N GLU A 169 31.90 -0.33 2.16
CA GLU A 169 31.36 -1.60 1.64
C GLU A 169 30.05 -2.00 2.35
N GLN A 170 29.96 -1.79 3.66
CA GLN A 170 28.73 -2.03 4.44
C GLN A 170 27.61 -1.07 4.04
N LEU A 171 27.95 0.14 3.58
CA LEU A 171 26.98 1.12 3.11
C LEU A 171 26.41 0.71 1.75
N GLU A 172 27.27 0.21 0.85
CA GLU A 172 26.87 -0.26 -0.48
C GLU A 172 26.00 -1.51 -0.41
N GLU A 173 26.33 -2.47 0.46
CA GLU A 173 25.50 -3.67 0.70
C GLU A 173 24.11 -3.30 1.26
N GLU A 174 24.05 -2.39 2.25
CA GLU A 174 22.77 -1.90 2.77
C GLU A 174 21.96 -1.13 1.71
N LEU A 175 22.60 -0.33 0.86
CA LEU A 175 21.93 0.37 -0.24
C LEU A 175 21.36 -0.63 -1.26
N VAL A 176 22.12 -1.67 -1.61
CA VAL A 176 21.73 -2.71 -2.58
C VAL A 176 20.63 -3.63 -2.05
N GLU A 177 20.59 -3.96 -0.75
CA GLU A 177 19.46 -4.70 -0.16
C GLU A 177 18.18 -3.86 -0.10
N VAL A 178 18.34 -2.55 0.07
CA VAL A 178 17.25 -1.58 0.11
C VAL A 178 16.73 -1.24 -1.29
N ASP A 179 17.55 -1.30 -2.34
CA ASP A 179 17.20 -0.95 -3.72
C ASP A 179 16.09 -1.81 -4.39
N PRO A 180 15.96 -3.14 -4.18
CA PRO A 180 14.77 -3.87 -4.63
C PRO A 180 13.53 -3.58 -3.78
N ALA A 181 13.66 -2.90 -2.63
CA ALA A 181 12.57 -2.50 -1.74
C ALA A 181 12.22 -1.00 -1.82
N GLN A 182 13.11 -0.13 -2.32
CA GLN A 182 12.99 1.33 -2.25
C GLN A 182 13.53 2.05 -3.49
N SER A 183 13.04 1.67 -4.66
CA SER A 183 13.15 2.55 -5.82
C SER A 183 12.11 3.67 -5.72
N VAL A 184 12.59 4.85 -5.34
CA VAL A 184 12.01 6.20 -5.58
C VAL A 184 10.80 6.57 -4.70
N VAL A 185 10.95 7.63 -3.89
CA VAL A 185 9.84 8.52 -3.57
C VAL A 185 9.45 9.17 -4.90
N GLU A 186 8.61 8.47 -5.65
CA GLU A 186 8.11 8.94 -6.93
C GLU A 186 7.06 10.00 -6.63
N GLU A 187 7.29 11.21 -7.13
CA GLU A 187 6.21 12.17 -7.29
C GLU A 187 5.12 11.51 -8.12
N VAL A 188 3.96 11.33 -7.50
CA VAL A 188 2.80 10.70 -8.13
C VAL A 188 2.40 11.53 -9.35
N SER A 189 2.23 10.88 -10.50
CA SER A 189 1.77 11.57 -11.70
C SER A 189 0.32 12.03 -11.53
N GLU A 190 -0.08 13.14 -12.15
CA GLU A 190 -1.43 13.70 -12.06
C GLU A 190 -2.51 12.64 -12.39
N ALA A 191 -2.22 11.74 -13.34
CA ALA A 191 -3.07 10.62 -13.72
C ALA A 191 -3.23 9.54 -12.62
N GLU A 192 -2.21 9.32 -11.80
CA GLU A 192 -2.30 8.40 -10.65
C GLU A 192 -3.06 9.04 -9.48
N GLU A 193 -3.00 10.36 -9.32
CA GLU A 193 -3.82 11.11 -8.33
C GLU A 193 -5.31 11.11 -8.67
N GLU A 194 -5.68 11.30 -9.93
CA GLU A 194 -7.08 11.23 -10.37
C GLU A 194 -7.67 9.83 -10.15
N ALA A 195 -6.90 8.77 -10.45
CA ALA A 195 -7.28 7.40 -10.17
C ALA A 195 -7.40 7.10 -8.65
N LEU A 196 -6.58 7.76 -7.83
CA LEU A 196 -6.63 7.72 -6.37
C LEU A 196 -7.87 8.45 -5.79
N ALA A 197 -8.35 9.50 -6.47
CA ALA A 197 -9.55 10.24 -6.11
C ALA A 197 -10.83 9.44 -6.42
N GLU A 198 -10.87 8.67 -7.52
CA GLU A 198 -12.03 7.86 -7.90
C GLU A 198 -12.15 6.53 -7.12
N THR A 199 -11.05 5.97 -6.61
CA THR A 199 -11.05 4.61 -6.01
C THR A 199 -10.92 4.57 -4.47
N GLY A 200 -10.84 5.73 -3.82
CA GLY A 200 -10.73 5.85 -2.37
C GLY A 200 -12.10 5.91 -1.68
N GLU A 201 -12.42 4.94 -0.82
CA GLU A 201 -13.49 5.12 0.17
C GLU A 201 -13.14 6.31 1.08
N VAL A 202 -14.01 7.31 1.13
CA VAL A 202 -13.89 8.46 2.04
C VAL A 202 -14.08 7.95 3.48
N VAL A 203 -12.98 7.76 4.19
CA VAL A 203 -13.00 7.40 5.61
C VAL A 203 -13.40 8.64 6.40
N GLN A 204 -14.56 8.64 7.05
CA GLN A 204 -14.95 9.70 7.98
C GLN A 204 -13.85 9.91 9.04
N MET A 205 -13.34 11.15 9.10
CA MET A 205 -12.24 11.59 9.95
C MET A 205 -12.77 12.19 11.25
N ASP A 206 -12.11 11.89 12.38
CA ASP A 206 -12.13 12.75 13.57
C ASP A 206 -10.86 13.63 13.53
N ASP A 207 -10.96 14.90 13.94
CA ASP A 207 -9.99 16.01 13.82
C ASP A 207 -8.58 15.82 14.45
N ALA A 208 -8.15 14.60 14.75
CA ALA A 208 -6.99 14.35 15.60
C ALA A 208 -5.62 14.30 14.87
N PHE A 209 -5.60 13.97 13.56
CA PHE A 209 -4.37 13.77 12.77
C PHE A 209 -4.60 14.02 11.25
N GLN A 210 -4.42 15.25 10.79
CA GLN A 210 -4.38 15.68 9.39
C GLN A 210 -2.96 16.16 9.03
N ILE A 211 -2.45 15.76 7.87
CA ILE A 211 -1.23 16.38 7.34
C ILE A 211 -1.69 17.40 6.31
N GLU A 212 -1.53 18.70 6.59
CA GLU A 212 -1.84 19.71 5.59
C GLU A 212 -0.78 19.63 4.49
N GLN A 213 -1.22 19.27 3.29
CA GLN A 213 -0.50 19.58 2.06
C GLN A 213 -0.91 20.99 1.66
N THR A 214 0.06 21.87 1.45
CA THR A 214 -0.13 22.99 0.53
C THR A 214 -0.51 22.41 -0.84
N PRO A 215 -1.39 23.06 -1.62
CA PRO A 215 -1.91 22.52 -2.88
C PRO A 215 -0.82 22.18 -3.93
N ASP A 216 0.40 22.66 -3.72
CA ASP A 216 1.53 22.51 -4.64
C ASP A 216 2.34 21.21 -4.45
N LEU A 217 2.17 20.50 -3.31
CA LEU A 217 3.02 19.35 -2.93
C LEU A 217 2.33 17.99 -3.19
N LYS A 218 2.80 17.25 -4.20
CA LYS A 218 2.33 15.89 -4.56
C LYS A 218 2.49 14.87 -3.43
N PRO A 219 1.61 13.88 -3.26
CA PRO A 219 1.66 12.90 -2.17
C PRO A 219 2.93 12.04 -2.20
N LEU A 220 3.50 11.74 -1.02
CA LEU A 220 4.75 10.96 -0.96
C LEU A 220 4.46 9.46 -1.09
N LYS A 221 5.07 8.78 -2.07
CA LYS A 221 4.97 7.33 -2.27
C LYS A 221 6.12 6.61 -1.55
N PHE A 222 5.78 5.71 -0.64
CA PHE A 222 6.69 4.80 0.06
C PHE A 222 6.48 3.39 -0.45
N ARG A 223 7.53 2.73 -0.92
CA ARG A 223 7.48 1.30 -1.28
C ARG A 223 7.73 0.45 -0.04
N VAL A 224 6.97 -0.63 0.07
CA VAL A 224 6.82 -1.34 1.33
C VAL A 224 7.02 -2.85 1.18
N CYS A 225 6.52 -3.42 0.09
CA CYS A 225 6.89 -4.75 -0.39
C CYS A 225 6.95 -4.70 -1.93
N PRO A 226 7.46 -5.74 -2.61
CA PRO A 226 7.35 -5.83 -4.06
C PRO A 226 5.89 -5.62 -4.53
N GLY A 227 5.63 -4.55 -5.27
CA GLY A 227 4.32 -4.20 -5.80
C GLY A 227 3.29 -3.63 -4.81
N LYS A 228 3.69 -3.33 -3.56
CA LYS A 228 2.86 -2.66 -2.53
C LYS A 228 3.48 -1.32 -2.13
N HIS A 229 2.68 -0.26 -2.19
CA HIS A 229 3.09 1.11 -1.84
C HIS A 229 2.13 1.72 -0.81
N ILE A 230 2.63 2.59 0.05
CA ILE A 230 1.87 3.50 0.91
C ILE A 230 2.17 4.92 0.46
N TYR A 231 1.15 5.72 0.26
CA TYR A 231 1.19 7.13 -0.06
C TYR A 231 0.93 7.95 1.19
N LEU A 232 1.49 9.15 1.29
CA LEU A 232 1.15 10.17 2.26
C LEU A 232 0.39 11.28 1.54
N THR A 233 -0.94 11.29 1.63
CA THR A 233 -1.83 12.30 1.06
C THR A 233 -2.34 13.27 2.13
N SER A 234 -3.13 14.28 1.73
CA SER A 234 -3.76 15.31 2.59
C SER A 234 -4.70 14.71 3.64
N GLU A 235 -5.28 13.56 3.33
CA GLU A 235 -6.14 12.78 4.23
C GLU A 235 -5.35 11.75 5.06
N GLY A 236 -4.02 11.76 5.02
CA GLY A 236 -3.14 10.87 5.77
C GLY A 236 -2.47 9.78 4.92
N TRP A 237 -2.05 8.68 5.56
CA TRP A 237 -1.39 7.58 4.87
C TRP A 237 -2.42 6.72 4.11
N ARG A 238 -2.23 6.47 2.81
CA ARG A 238 -3.12 5.71 1.92
C ARG A 238 -2.33 4.63 1.17
N ARG A 239 -2.73 3.35 1.18
CA ARG A 239 -2.22 2.40 0.16
C ARG A 239 -3.07 2.53 -1.11
N THR A 240 -2.47 2.49 -2.31
CA THR A 240 -3.29 2.29 -3.51
C THR A 240 -3.91 0.91 -3.46
N ARG A 241 -5.21 0.82 -3.76
CA ARG A 241 -5.75 -0.42 -4.32
C ARG A 241 -4.95 -0.66 -5.60
N PRO A 242 -4.54 -1.90 -5.93
CA PRO A 242 -4.24 -2.19 -7.32
C PRO A 242 -5.42 -1.64 -8.14
N SER A 243 -5.16 -0.87 -9.22
CA SER A 243 -6.23 -0.40 -10.10
C SER A 243 -7.16 -1.59 -10.38
N PRO A 244 -8.48 -1.40 -10.49
CA PRO A 244 -9.39 -2.51 -10.82
C PRO A 244 -8.90 -3.28 -12.06
N THR A 245 -8.22 -2.58 -12.96
CA THR A 245 -7.57 -3.10 -14.16
C THR A 245 -6.19 -3.74 -13.95
N ARG A 246 -5.53 -3.64 -12.79
CA ARG A 246 -4.11 -4.05 -12.62
C ARG A 246 -3.84 -5.49 -13.05
N LEU A 247 -4.72 -6.42 -12.71
CA LEU A 247 -4.56 -7.81 -13.11
C LEU A 247 -4.72 -7.99 -14.62
N GLU A 248 -5.58 -7.17 -15.22
CA GLU A 248 -5.78 -7.07 -16.67
C GLU A 248 -4.52 -6.47 -17.31
N ASP A 249 -3.99 -5.38 -16.77
CA ASP A 249 -2.75 -4.71 -17.20
C ASP A 249 -1.54 -5.66 -17.12
N ILE A 250 -1.42 -6.46 -16.05
CA ILE A 250 -0.38 -7.48 -15.92
C ILE A 250 -0.56 -8.57 -16.98
N ALA A 251 -1.78 -9.00 -17.24
CA ALA A 251 -2.06 -10.02 -18.26
C ALA A 251 -1.81 -9.52 -19.68
N ILE A 252 -2.19 -8.28 -19.97
CA ILE A 252 -1.91 -7.58 -21.23
C ILE A 252 -0.40 -7.41 -21.41
N SER A 253 0.31 -6.94 -20.37
CA SER A 253 1.77 -6.78 -20.39
C SER A 253 2.51 -8.10 -20.63
N ARG A 254 2.05 -9.21 -20.01
CA ARG A 254 2.61 -10.55 -20.27
C ARG A 254 2.39 -11.00 -21.71
N ARG A 255 1.19 -10.75 -22.27
CA ARG A 255 0.90 -11.05 -23.68
C ARG A 255 1.76 -10.21 -24.62
N GLN A 256 1.87 -8.90 -24.36
CA GLN A 256 2.73 -8.00 -25.13
C GLN A 256 4.17 -8.50 -25.12
N LYS A 257 4.70 -8.89 -23.96
CA LYS A 257 6.06 -9.42 -23.86
C LYS A 257 6.27 -10.68 -24.70
N ILE A 258 5.31 -11.61 -24.66
CA ILE A 258 5.36 -12.83 -25.50
C ILE A 258 5.34 -12.47 -26.99
N LEU A 259 4.49 -11.51 -27.39
CA LEU A 259 4.44 -11.04 -28.77
C LEU A 259 5.75 -10.36 -29.19
N GLU A 260 6.31 -9.51 -28.33
CA GLU A 260 7.58 -8.82 -28.57
C GLU A 260 8.74 -9.82 -28.73
N GLU A 261 8.83 -10.83 -27.87
CA GLU A 261 9.85 -11.88 -27.95
C GLU A 261 9.79 -12.66 -29.27
N ASN A 262 8.59 -12.91 -29.80
CA ASN A 262 8.39 -13.67 -31.03
C ASN A 262 8.55 -12.80 -32.30
N VAL A 263 8.01 -11.58 -32.30
CA VAL A 263 7.82 -10.76 -33.52
C VAL A 263 8.94 -9.73 -33.73
N MET A 264 9.50 -9.16 -32.66
CA MET A 264 10.55 -8.13 -32.78
C MET A 264 11.80 -8.59 -33.55
N PRO A 265 12.38 -9.79 -33.33
CA PRO A 265 13.62 -10.16 -34.00
C PRO A 265 13.45 -10.29 -35.52
N GLU A 266 12.29 -10.75 -36.00
CA GLU A 266 11.99 -10.84 -37.43
C GLU A 266 11.83 -9.45 -38.04
N ARG A 267 11.03 -8.58 -37.40
CA ARG A 267 10.85 -7.19 -37.86
C ARG A 267 12.16 -6.40 -37.89
N GLU A 268 13.04 -6.61 -36.92
CA GLU A 268 14.36 -5.97 -36.89
C GLU A 268 15.24 -6.43 -38.06
N ARG A 269 15.24 -7.72 -38.37
CA ARG A 269 15.99 -8.27 -39.52
C ARG A 269 15.46 -7.72 -40.83
N ASP A 270 14.14 -7.75 -41.02
CA ASP A 270 13.51 -7.28 -42.26
C ASP A 270 13.71 -5.79 -42.46
N PHE A 271 13.57 -4.98 -41.41
CA PHE A 271 13.79 -3.55 -41.47
C PHE A 271 15.24 -3.18 -41.73
N THR A 272 16.19 -3.86 -41.08
CA THR A 272 17.62 -3.61 -41.31
C THR A 272 18.02 -4.02 -42.72
N ALA A 273 17.53 -5.15 -43.23
CA ALA A 273 17.73 -5.59 -44.60
C ALA A 273 17.10 -4.62 -45.62
N ALA A 274 15.87 -4.16 -45.39
CA ALA A 274 15.18 -3.20 -46.26
C ALA A 274 15.90 -1.84 -46.28
N LEU A 275 16.31 -1.35 -45.11
CA LEU A 275 17.06 -0.10 -44.99
C LEU A 275 18.41 -0.25 -45.71
N GLN A 276 19.11 -1.38 -45.54
CA GLN A 276 20.37 -1.64 -46.24
C GLN A 276 20.19 -1.67 -47.76
N ALA A 277 19.16 -2.35 -48.27
CA ALA A 277 18.86 -2.40 -49.70
C ALA A 277 18.57 -1.00 -50.28
N GLN A 278 17.80 -0.16 -49.57
CA GLN A 278 17.55 1.23 -49.95
C GLN A 278 18.82 2.10 -49.93
N GLN A 279 19.74 1.87 -48.98
CA GLN A 279 21.00 2.62 -48.92
C GLN A 279 21.96 2.23 -50.05
N GLN A 280 21.91 0.98 -50.52
CA GLN A 280 22.72 0.49 -51.62
C GLN A 280 22.31 1.09 -52.96
N SER A 281 21.03 1.38 -53.17
CA SER A 281 20.54 2.01 -54.41
C SER A 281 20.80 3.52 -54.48
N LEU A 282 21.03 4.19 -53.34
CA LEU A 282 21.30 5.63 -53.26
C LEU A 282 22.78 5.98 -53.49
N PRO A 283 23.07 7.13 -54.12
CA PRO A 283 24.43 7.66 -54.26
C PRO A 283 25.03 7.99 -52.88
N VAL A 284 26.36 7.89 -52.75
CA VAL A 284 27.08 7.96 -51.46
C VAL A 284 26.75 9.22 -50.66
N ALA A 285 26.58 10.36 -51.34
CA ALA A 285 26.26 11.65 -50.70
C ALA A 285 24.87 11.68 -50.03
N GLN A 286 23.94 10.80 -50.41
CA GLN A 286 22.57 10.73 -49.87
C GLN A 286 22.39 9.61 -48.84
N ARG A 287 23.47 8.90 -48.48
CA ARG A 287 23.39 7.79 -47.52
C ARG A 287 23.31 8.31 -46.09
N LEU A 288 22.45 7.69 -45.31
CA LEU A 288 22.24 8.01 -43.89
C LEU A 288 23.48 7.65 -43.07
N SER A 289 23.79 8.48 -42.07
CA SER A 289 24.82 8.20 -41.06
C SER A 289 24.46 6.96 -40.23
N SER A 290 25.44 6.31 -39.60
CA SER A 290 25.20 5.19 -38.68
C SER A 290 24.25 5.59 -37.55
N GLU A 291 24.42 6.79 -36.99
CA GLU A 291 23.56 7.33 -35.95
C GLU A 291 22.12 7.48 -36.42
N GLU A 292 21.91 8.00 -37.62
CA GLU A 292 20.58 8.18 -38.21
C GLU A 292 19.89 6.84 -38.46
N ARG A 293 20.62 5.82 -38.90
CA ARG A 293 20.09 4.46 -39.05
C ARG A 293 19.65 3.88 -37.71
N THR A 294 20.45 4.05 -36.66
CA THR A 294 20.06 3.60 -35.31
C THR A 294 18.86 4.38 -34.78
N LYS A 295 18.74 5.67 -35.10
CA LYS A 295 17.59 6.51 -34.74
C LYS A 295 16.32 6.07 -35.46
N MET A 296 16.41 5.71 -36.74
CA MET A 296 15.30 5.16 -37.53
C MET A 296 14.85 3.81 -36.97
N LEU A 297 15.79 2.91 -36.68
CA LEU A 297 15.50 1.61 -36.07
C LEU A 297 14.87 1.77 -34.68
N ARG A 298 15.33 2.72 -33.85
CA ARG A 298 14.69 3.05 -32.56
C ARG A 298 13.26 3.57 -32.72
N ARG A 299 12.98 4.37 -33.76
CA ARG A 299 11.62 4.85 -34.06
C ARG A 299 10.72 3.68 -34.48
N ALA A 300 11.17 2.86 -35.42
CA ALA A 300 10.45 1.68 -35.88
C ALA A 300 10.13 0.71 -34.72
N LYS A 301 11.11 0.43 -33.84
CA LYS A 301 10.87 -0.39 -32.62
C LYS A 301 9.79 0.18 -31.71
N LYS A 302 9.74 1.51 -31.54
CA LYS A 302 8.69 2.17 -30.75
C LYS A 302 7.32 2.02 -31.39
N GLU A 303 7.23 2.12 -32.72
CA GLU A 303 5.99 1.93 -33.46
C GLU A 303 5.51 0.47 -33.37
N TRP A 304 6.39 -0.50 -33.60
CA TRP A 304 6.05 -1.91 -33.47
C TRP A 304 5.65 -2.30 -32.05
N SER A 305 6.31 -1.78 -31.01
CA SER A 305 5.91 -2.04 -29.62
C SER A 305 4.51 -1.48 -29.32
N ARG A 306 4.14 -0.32 -29.89
CA ARG A 306 2.77 0.22 -29.78
C ARG A 306 1.75 -0.67 -30.49
N GLU A 307 2.05 -1.12 -31.70
CA GLU A 307 1.18 -2.05 -32.45
C GLU A 307 0.98 -3.36 -31.67
N LEU A 308 2.06 -3.95 -31.16
CA LEU A 308 1.99 -5.19 -30.37
C LEU A 308 1.26 -4.99 -29.04
N ALA A 309 1.33 -3.80 -28.43
CA ALA A 309 0.55 -3.47 -27.25
C ALA A 309 -0.96 -3.41 -27.54
N VAL A 310 -1.36 -2.88 -28.71
CA VAL A 310 -2.77 -2.90 -29.17
C VAL A 310 -3.22 -4.34 -29.40
N GLN A 311 -2.41 -5.12 -30.14
CA GLN A 311 -2.70 -6.52 -30.40
C GLN A 311 -2.84 -7.34 -29.11
N ALA A 312 -1.95 -7.14 -28.13
CA ALA A 312 -2.02 -7.82 -26.83
C ALA A 312 -3.30 -7.52 -26.04
N ARG A 313 -3.85 -6.30 -26.19
CA ARG A 313 -5.13 -5.90 -25.59
C ARG A 313 -6.30 -6.58 -26.29
N GLU A 314 -6.33 -6.55 -27.62
CA GLU A 314 -7.37 -7.22 -28.42
C GLU A 314 -7.41 -8.73 -28.12
N ASP A 315 -6.24 -9.39 -28.09
CA ASP A 315 -6.12 -10.80 -27.73
C ASP A 315 -6.63 -11.07 -26.29
N PHE A 316 -6.41 -10.12 -25.38
CA PHE A 316 -6.93 -10.22 -24.01
C PHE A 316 -8.44 -10.11 -23.97
N GLU A 317 -9.01 -9.13 -24.65
CA GLU A 317 -10.45 -8.90 -24.73
C GLU A 317 -11.17 -10.09 -25.36
N GLN A 318 -10.64 -10.64 -26.46
CA GLN A 318 -11.19 -11.84 -27.10
C GLN A 318 -11.19 -13.03 -26.13
N HIS A 319 -10.09 -13.26 -25.41
CA HIS A 319 -10.02 -14.34 -24.43
C HIS A 319 -11.01 -14.16 -23.28
N VAL A 320 -11.19 -12.92 -22.80
CA VAL A 320 -12.18 -12.61 -21.76
C VAL A 320 -13.61 -12.83 -22.27
N ALA A 321 -13.92 -12.39 -23.49
CA ALA A 321 -15.22 -12.57 -24.13
C ALA A 321 -15.59 -14.06 -24.24
N VAL A 322 -14.68 -14.91 -24.74
CA VAL A 322 -14.91 -16.37 -24.84
C VAL A 322 -15.13 -16.99 -23.45
N ARG A 323 -14.35 -16.57 -22.44
CA ARG A 323 -14.51 -17.05 -21.06
C ARG A 323 -15.89 -16.70 -20.52
N ASP A 324 -16.37 -15.49 -20.77
CA ASP A 324 -17.62 -15.01 -20.22
C ASP A 324 -18.83 -15.59 -20.97
N GLN A 325 -18.73 -15.82 -22.29
CA GLN A 325 -19.70 -16.62 -23.05
C GLN A 325 -19.88 -18.02 -22.46
N ARG A 326 -18.77 -18.75 -22.23
CA ARG A 326 -18.81 -20.09 -21.61
C ARG A 326 -19.43 -20.08 -20.21
N LYS A 327 -19.26 -19.00 -19.44
CA LYS A 327 -19.92 -18.87 -18.12
C LYS A 327 -21.42 -18.70 -18.26
N VAL A 328 -21.88 -17.93 -19.24
CA VAL A 328 -23.31 -17.73 -19.53
C VAL A 328 -23.94 -19.07 -19.93
N GLU A 329 -23.34 -19.77 -20.91
CA GLU A 329 -23.80 -21.09 -21.36
C GLU A 329 -23.91 -22.09 -20.20
N ARG A 330 -22.91 -22.13 -19.30
CA ARG A 330 -22.93 -22.99 -18.10
C ARG A 330 -24.05 -22.62 -17.13
N LYS A 331 -24.33 -21.32 -16.96
CA LYS A 331 -25.44 -20.86 -16.10
C LYS A 331 -26.79 -21.23 -16.70
N GLU A 332 -26.94 -21.09 -18.01
CA GLU A 332 -28.15 -21.46 -18.74
C GLU A 332 -28.39 -22.98 -18.72
N ALA A 333 -27.35 -23.79 -18.97
CA ALA A 333 -27.43 -25.24 -18.88
C ALA A 333 -27.88 -25.69 -17.47
N LYS A 334 -27.28 -25.14 -16.40
CA LYS A 334 -27.72 -25.39 -15.02
C LYS A 334 -29.15 -24.96 -14.75
N LYS A 335 -29.58 -23.81 -15.31
CA LYS A 335 -30.95 -23.33 -15.17
C LYS A 335 -31.94 -24.27 -15.87
N MET A 336 -31.58 -24.79 -17.05
CA MET A 336 -32.39 -25.76 -17.80
C MET A 336 -32.44 -27.12 -17.10
N GLU A 337 -31.33 -27.58 -16.53
CA GLU A 337 -31.26 -28.80 -15.71
C GLU A 337 -32.13 -28.68 -14.46
N MET A 338 -32.00 -27.59 -13.69
CA MET A 338 -32.87 -27.31 -12.53
C MET A 338 -34.35 -27.20 -12.93
N LYS A 339 -34.66 -26.70 -14.12
CA LYS A 339 -36.03 -26.66 -14.64
C LYS A 339 -36.54 -28.05 -14.97
N ARG A 340 -35.73 -28.89 -15.62
CA ARG A 340 -36.04 -30.29 -15.91
C ARG A 340 -36.26 -31.09 -14.63
N GLU A 341 -35.37 -30.97 -13.64
CA GLU A 341 -35.55 -31.61 -12.34
C GLU A 341 -36.83 -31.15 -11.62
N ARG A 342 -37.21 -29.86 -11.73
CA ARG A 342 -38.47 -29.36 -11.19
C ARG A 342 -39.69 -29.93 -11.92
N GLU A 343 -39.63 -30.04 -13.25
CA GLU A 343 -40.69 -30.63 -14.08
C GLU A 343 -40.82 -32.15 -13.82
N GLU A 344 -39.71 -32.87 -13.67
CA GLU A 344 -39.69 -34.29 -13.30
C GLU A 344 -40.26 -34.52 -11.90
N ARG A 345 -39.84 -33.73 -10.90
CA ARG A 345 -40.44 -33.78 -9.55
C ARG A 345 -41.93 -33.43 -9.55
N ALA A 346 -42.36 -32.50 -10.40
CA ALA A 346 -43.79 -32.17 -10.53
C ALA A 346 -44.60 -33.33 -11.14
N ARG A 347 -44.03 -34.05 -12.12
CA ARG A 347 -44.62 -35.27 -12.70
C ARG A 347 -44.67 -36.42 -11.68
N GLU A 348 -43.61 -36.63 -10.92
CA GLU A 348 -43.55 -37.66 -9.86
C GLU A 348 -44.56 -37.41 -8.74
N MET A 349 -44.85 -36.14 -8.43
CA MET A 349 -45.81 -35.75 -7.40
C MET A 349 -47.28 -35.77 -7.87
N GLY A 350 -47.57 -36.21 -9.10
CA GLY A 350 -48.93 -36.45 -9.58
C GLY A 350 -49.81 -35.20 -9.67
N VAL A 351 -49.23 -34.02 -9.88
CA VAL A 351 -50.01 -32.80 -10.15
C VAL A 351 -50.21 -32.68 -11.65
N GLU A 352 -51.20 -33.41 -12.19
CA GLU A 352 -51.86 -32.99 -13.43
C GLU A 352 -52.53 -31.65 -13.14
N ALA A 353 -51.93 -30.57 -13.63
CA ALA A 353 -52.58 -29.27 -13.67
C ALA A 353 -53.73 -29.34 -14.67
N ALA A 354 -54.96 -29.32 -14.15
CA ALA A 354 -56.13 -28.80 -14.84
C ALA A 354 -56.01 -27.29 -15.04
#